data_AF-A0A1X7VE97-F1
#
_entry.id   AF-A0A1X7VE97-F1
#
_cell.length_a   1.000
_cell.length_b   1.000
_cell.length_c   1.000
_cell.angle_alpha   90.00
_cell.angle_beta   90.00
_cell.angle_gamma   90.00
#
_symmetry.space_group_name_H-M   'P 1'
#
loop_
_entity.id
_entity.type
_entity.pdbx_description
1 polymer ?
#
loop_
_entity_poly.entity_id
_entity_poly.type
_entity_poly.pdbx_seq_one_letter_code
_entity_poly.pdbx_strand_id
1 'polypeptide(L)'
;MILNSFSISLSNITVANSTSTGLLLSLSIVTIENNLIFKHNTGVVGGGLAINDSSQLILTSSANLEFIGNHASYKGGGIYVEETSKSGITLEASNIPLTLMNNSAGVYGSDIYGYRSNHGNNQFNLTNPNISSTGEVQEIYFCTVYKNASDKQIYPGQALKFYMALFGYDYFGLLNVTDGILEIRDGLTPDSAHTVDHVYVRPKPNTNCSSLIEYKPNHPPSHGRFICACSQSVSRENVTCNITSLNITHNGLLWIGTYDTSTSFNANATNPNACIINEDCLLYCSPDPVTFKLNDTDTQCLDNRGHRMCGSCRDGYSLLMGSNKCGQCHNYHRMIGWIALFAVMGVLLVVLLIALNLTVSVGTLNGLLIYANIVKLYEPVFSRKGTLPVLSQVISWINLDFGFEICFYNGMDSYAKQWLQFAFPIYLWIIIIIIIQLCRRYGKISRLMGSHAVPVLSTLTFLSYTKLVRTIVIVLHKREVTLHCTNESVRSVSLWYEDHPNVEYAKEKHAGLFGFALLVSVFFVIPYTLFLLCHPVLEKYLSHLKLFKSWNRFKPIIDAYSGPMKDEYRFWPGLLLVARILLSHMKCYGALIKKLFKKQDDDDPLLDVTESHLTVDQQRGAMVPSSTDYF
;
A
#
# COMPACT_ATOMS: atom_id res chain seq x y z
N MET A 1 68.10 -17.53 -2.42
CA MET A 1 67.04 -18.55 -2.26
C MET A 1 67.72 -19.88 -1.99
N ILE A 2 67.22 -20.63 -1.02
CA ILE A 2 67.62 -22.01 -0.74
C ILE A 2 66.40 -22.89 -1.01
N LEU A 3 66.58 -23.89 -1.88
CA LEU A 3 65.50 -24.75 -2.36
C LEU A 3 65.89 -26.22 -2.19
N ASN A 4 64.95 -27.04 -1.73
CA ASN A 4 65.06 -28.51 -1.66
C ASN A 4 66.37 -29.01 -1.03
N SER A 5 66.75 -28.43 0.12
CA SER A 5 68.06 -28.67 0.75
C SER A 5 67.90 -28.96 2.25
N PHE A 6 68.41 -30.10 2.73
CA PHE A 6 68.18 -30.58 4.11
C PHE A 6 69.41 -30.52 5.03
N SER A 7 70.53 -29.98 4.55
CA SER A 7 71.79 -29.91 5.31
C SER A 7 72.59 -28.68 4.90
N ILE A 8 72.11 -27.50 5.27
CA ILE A 8 72.84 -26.24 5.06
C ILE A 8 73.07 -25.59 6.43
N SER A 9 74.33 -25.24 6.70
CA SER A 9 74.70 -24.42 7.86
C SER A 9 75.17 -23.05 7.37
N LEU A 10 74.65 -22.00 7.99
CA LEU A 10 74.99 -20.61 7.72
C LEU A 10 75.61 -19.99 8.98
N SER A 11 76.73 -19.30 8.80
CA SER A 11 77.51 -18.76 9.91
C SER A 11 78.14 -17.43 9.49
N ASN A 12 77.92 -16.37 10.28
CA ASN A 12 78.42 -15.01 10.03
C ASN A 12 78.03 -14.45 8.66
N ILE A 13 76.73 -14.45 8.37
CA ILE A 13 76.19 -13.97 7.10
C ILE A 13 75.57 -12.58 7.28
N THR A 14 75.86 -11.69 6.33
CA THR A 14 75.15 -10.42 6.16
C THR A 14 74.59 -10.32 4.75
N VAL A 15 73.29 -10.09 4.62
CA VAL A 15 72.61 -9.83 3.35
C VAL A 15 71.98 -8.46 3.42
N ALA A 16 72.36 -7.56 2.51
CA ALA A 16 71.90 -6.18 2.57
C ALA A 16 71.66 -5.55 1.21
N ASN A 17 70.82 -4.51 1.19
CA ASN A 17 70.48 -3.69 0.03
C ASN A 17 69.95 -4.50 -1.16
N SER A 18 69.29 -5.63 -0.89
CA SER A 18 68.64 -6.42 -1.92
C SER A 18 67.31 -5.79 -2.32
N THR A 19 67.02 -5.79 -3.63
CA THR A 19 65.70 -5.39 -4.17
C THR A 19 64.67 -6.53 -4.11
N SER A 20 65.06 -7.68 -3.55
CA SER A 20 64.22 -8.85 -3.30
C SER A 20 64.42 -9.35 -1.85
N THR A 21 63.55 -10.24 -1.37
CA THR A 21 63.68 -10.90 -0.06
C THR A 21 65.12 -11.36 0.16
N GLY A 22 65.71 -10.97 1.30
CA GLY A 22 67.12 -11.24 1.60
C GLY A 22 67.46 -12.74 1.56
N LEU A 23 66.65 -13.56 2.23
CA LEU A 23 66.74 -15.01 2.17
C LEU A 23 65.35 -15.64 2.09
N LEU A 24 65.11 -16.44 1.05
CA LEU A 24 63.92 -17.26 0.90
C LEU A 24 64.30 -18.74 1.08
N LEU A 25 63.60 -19.43 1.98
CA LEU A 25 63.68 -20.87 2.17
C LEU A 25 62.43 -21.54 1.59
N SER A 26 62.61 -22.61 0.82
CA SER A 26 61.54 -23.45 0.29
C SER A 26 61.98 -24.91 0.32
N LEU A 27 61.15 -25.81 0.87
CA LEU A 27 61.43 -27.23 1.05
C LEU A 27 62.83 -27.50 1.65
N SER A 28 63.25 -26.70 2.63
CA SER A 28 64.64 -26.72 3.11
C SER A 28 64.77 -26.69 4.63
N ILE A 29 65.85 -27.29 5.14
CA ILE A 29 66.26 -27.23 6.55
C ILE A 29 67.62 -26.51 6.60
N VAL A 30 67.65 -25.38 7.30
CA VAL A 30 68.83 -24.53 7.41
C VAL A 30 69.16 -24.29 8.87
N THR A 31 70.41 -24.57 9.26
CA THR A 31 70.95 -24.32 10.59
C THR A 31 71.74 -23.02 10.62
N ILE A 32 71.57 -22.22 11.66
CA ILE A 32 72.29 -20.96 11.89
C ILE A 32 73.18 -21.10 13.11
N GLU A 33 74.49 -20.93 12.93
CA GLU A 33 75.49 -21.16 13.99
C GLU A 33 76.02 -19.88 14.64
N ASN A 34 75.98 -18.72 13.97
CA ASN A 34 76.50 -17.45 14.50
C ASN A 34 75.63 -16.26 14.02
N ASN A 35 76.24 -15.14 13.61
CA ASN A 35 75.50 -13.94 13.21
C ASN A 35 74.78 -14.15 11.87
N LEU A 36 73.50 -13.77 11.83
CA LEU A 36 72.68 -13.69 10.62
C LEU A 36 72.01 -12.32 10.55
N ILE A 37 72.47 -11.50 9.62
CA ILE A 37 72.14 -10.08 9.56
C ILE A 37 71.48 -9.73 8.22
N PHE A 38 70.29 -9.17 8.26
CA PHE A 38 69.55 -8.67 7.10
C PHE A 38 69.30 -7.17 7.20
N LYS A 39 69.82 -6.38 6.26
CA LYS A 39 69.68 -4.91 6.28
C LYS A 39 69.16 -4.32 4.98
N HIS A 40 68.14 -3.46 5.05
CA HIS A 40 67.63 -2.71 3.89
C HIS A 40 67.27 -3.60 2.67
N ASN A 41 66.74 -4.80 2.92
CA ASN A 41 66.25 -5.68 1.86
C ASN A 41 64.76 -5.43 1.63
N THR A 42 64.28 -5.62 0.40
CA THR A 42 62.87 -5.43 0.03
C THR A 42 62.26 -6.71 -0.50
N GLY A 43 61.13 -7.20 0.01
CA GLY A 43 60.48 -8.42 -0.46
C GLY A 43 58.99 -8.23 -0.76
N VAL A 44 58.35 -9.25 -1.34
CA VAL A 44 56.88 -9.30 -1.39
C VAL A 44 56.36 -9.73 -0.02
N VAL A 45 56.91 -10.83 0.49
CA VAL A 45 56.77 -11.29 1.87
C VAL A 45 58.16 -11.53 2.44
N GLY A 46 58.37 -11.28 3.73
CA GLY A 46 59.67 -11.53 4.35
C GLY A 46 60.75 -10.66 3.76
N GLY A 47 60.77 -9.35 4.04
CA GLY A 47 61.77 -8.45 3.44
C GLY A 47 63.20 -8.89 3.73
N GLY A 48 63.47 -9.29 4.97
CA GLY A 48 64.73 -9.94 5.35
C GLY A 48 64.73 -11.43 5.08
N LEU A 49 63.79 -12.17 5.68
CA LEU A 49 63.71 -13.63 5.63
C LEU A 49 62.27 -14.09 5.35
N ALA A 50 62.10 -15.01 4.41
CA ALA A 50 60.85 -15.73 4.16
C ALA A 50 61.08 -17.24 4.27
N ILE A 51 60.22 -17.93 5.02
CA ILE A 51 60.27 -19.38 5.25
C ILE A 51 58.96 -20.00 4.74
N ASN A 52 59.04 -20.70 3.61
CA ASN A 52 57.90 -21.24 2.90
C ASN A 52 58.04 -22.75 2.66
N ASP A 53 56.99 -23.39 2.17
CA ASP A 53 56.97 -24.76 1.67
C ASP A 53 57.59 -25.77 2.65
N SER A 54 57.06 -25.84 3.88
CA SER A 54 57.54 -26.76 4.93
C SER A 54 59.00 -26.60 5.33
N SER A 55 59.58 -25.41 5.14
CA SER A 55 60.98 -25.16 5.52
C SER A 55 61.16 -24.97 7.03
N GLN A 56 62.33 -25.33 7.53
CA GLN A 56 62.71 -25.18 8.94
C GLN A 56 64.01 -24.39 9.07
N LEU A 57 63.97 -23.36 9.90
CA LEU A 57 65.16 -22.65 10.35
C LEU A 57 65.53 -23.12 11.75
N ILE A 58 66.69 -23.73 11.92
CA ILE A 58 67.20 -24.21 13.21
C ILE A 58 68.25 -23.22 13.69
N LEU A 59 68.10 -22.72 14.92
CA LEU A 59 69.03 -21.75 15.51
C LEU A 59 69.79 -22.42 16.63
N THR A 60 71.12 -22.48 16.52
CA THR A 60 71.98 -22.98 17.59
C THR A 60 72.08 -21.97 18.74
N SER A 61 72.63 -22.39 19.87
CA SER A 61 72.81 -21.53 21.05
C SER A 61 73.72 -20.32 20.84
N SER A 62 74.58 -20.34 19.81
CA SER A 62 75.48 -19.24 19.44
C SER A 62 74.91 -18.30 18.37
N ALA A 63 73.71 -18.57 17.86
CA ALA A 63 73.07 -17.74 16.84
C ALA A 63 72.73 -16.33 17.36
N ASN A 64 72.84 -15.33 16.48
CA ASN A 64 72.41 -13.96 16.74
C ASN A 64 71.77 -13.37 15.48
N LEU A 65 70.52 -12.92 15.57
CA LEU A 65 69.74 -12.50 14.40
C LEU A 65 69.46 -11.00 14.45
N GLU A 66 69.75 -10.31 13.34
CA GLU A 66 69.46 -8.88 13.19
C GLU A 66 68.70 -8.61 11.89
N PHE A 67 67.53 -8.00 12.00
CA PHE A 67 66.68 -7.56 10.89
C PHE A 67 66.44 -6.06 11.00
N ILE A 68 67.14 -5.27 10.20
CA ILE A 68 67.15 -3.80 10.30
C ILE A 68 66.75 -3.15 8.98
N GLY A 69 65.71 -2.32 8.99
CA GLY A 69 65.33 -1.52 7.83
C GLY A 69 64.79 -2.33 6.65
N ASN A 70 64.34 -3.58 6.86
CA ASN A 70 63.81 -4.42 5.79
C ASN A 70 62.35 -4.06 5.50
N HIS A 71 61.94 -4.18 4.23
CA HIS A 71 60.60 -3.83 3.77
C HIS A 71 59.94 -5.01 3.08
N ALA A 72 58.67 -5.27 3.37
CA ALA A 72 57.83 -6.18 2.59
C ALA A 72 56.65 -5.41 1.98
N SER A 73 56.36 -5.60 0.71
CA SER A 73 55.18 -4.96 0.08
C SER A 73 53.85 -5.55 0.59
N TYR A 74 53.88 -6.77 1.15
CA TYR A 74 52.72 -7.46 1.70
C TYR A 74 52.85 -7.73 3.21
N LYS A 75 53.60 -8.77 3.62
CA LYS A 75 53.63 -9.26 5.01
C LYS A 75 55.04 -9.56 5.50
N GLY A 76 55.29 -9.36 6.80
CA GLY A 76 56.55 -9.79 7.43
C GLY A 76 57.76 -8.99 6.94
N GLY A 77 57.86 -7.70 7.26
CA GLY A 77 58.98 -6.86 6.77
C GLY A 77 60.35 -7.39 7.17
N GLY A 78 60.51 -7.84 8.42
CA GLY A 78 61.68 -8.57 8.88
C GLY A 78 61.63 -10.04 8.49
N ILE A 79 60.68 -10.77 9.09
CA ILE A 79 60.54 -12.22 8.98
C ILE A 79 59.11 -12.57 8.54
N TYR A 80 58.98 -13.47 7.57
CA TYR A 80 57.74 -14.12 7.18
C TYR A 80 57.87 -15.63 7.31
N VAL A 81 56.88 -16.26 7.96
CA VAL A 81 56.76 -17.71 8.06
C VAL A 81 55.40 -18.14 7.55
N GLU A 82 55.38 -19.07 6.61
CA GLU A 82 54.16 -19.64 6.06
C GLU A 82 53.57 -20.70 7.02
N GLU A 83 52.56 -20.32 7.81
CA GLU A 83 51.92 -21.22 8.77
C GLU A 83 51.21 -22.42 8.11
N THR A 84 50.64 -22.23 6.93
CA THR A 84 49.85 -23.24 6.21
C THR A 84 50.67 -24.46 5.78
N SER A 85 51.99 -24.30 5.60
CA SER A 85 52.87 -25.36 5.12
C SER A 85 53.67 -26.04 6.23
N LYS A 86 53.35 -25.83 7.51
CA LYS A 86 54.17 -26.29 8.66
C LYS A 86 55.60 -25.75 8.64
N SER A 87 55.82 -24.60 8.02
CA SER A 87 57.11 -23.91 8.09
C SER A 87 57.35 -23.39 9.51
N GLY A 88 58.61 -23.30 9.94
CA GLY A 88 58.89 -22.96 11.33
C GLY A 88 60.31 -22.50 11.63
N ILE A 89 60.47 -21.96 12.84
CA ILE A 89 61.75 -21.60 13.43
C ILE A 89 61.91 -22.36 14.74
N THR A 90 62.96 -23.17 14.82
CA THR A 90 63.29 -24.00 15.98
C THR A 90 64.53 -23.44 16.67
N LEU A 91 64.43 -23.20 17.97
CA LEU A 91 65.52 -22.70 18.79
C LEU A 91 66.09 -23.86 19.62
N GLU A 92 67.38 -24.19 19.45
CA GLU A 92 68.05 -25.24 20.22
C GLU A 92 68.30 -24.81 21.67
N ALA A 93 68.40 -23.51 21.93
CA ALA A 93 68.53 -22.94 23.27
C ALA A 93 67.63 -21.70 23.47
N SER A 94 67.28 -21.43 24.73
CA SER A 94 66.56 -20.20 25.12
C SER A 94 67.47 -18.97 25.06
N ASN A 95 66.86 -17.78 25.01
CA ASN A 95 67.53 -16.48 25.06
C ASN A 95 68.43 -16.16 23.85
N ILE A 96 68.19 -16.80 22.70
CA ILE A 96 68.85 -16.42 21.44
C ILE A 96 68.46 -14.97 21.10
N PRO A 97 69.42 -14.05 20.90
CA PRO A 97 69.11 -12.66 20.62
C PRO A 97 68.45 -12.47 19.25
N LEU A 98 67.39 -11.67 19.22
CA LEU A 98 66.72 -11.25 17.99
C LEU A 98 66.50 -9.73 18.03
N THR A 99 67.16 -9.03 17.12
CA THR A 99 66.99 -7.59 16.91
C THR A 99 66.09 -7.36 15.70
N LEU A 100 64.97 -6.69 15.93
CA LEU A 100 64.05 -6.21 14.90
C LEU A 100 63.96 -4.69 15.03
N MET A 101 64.36 -3.96 13.98
CA MET A 101 64.43 -2.50 14.01
C MET A 101 64.04 -1.89 12.67
N ASN A 102 63.12 -0.92 12.70
CA ASN A 102 62.72 -0.14 11.53
C ASN A 102 62.30 -0.99 10.31
N ASN A 103 61.78 -2.20 10.54
CA ASN A 103 61.20 -2.98 9.47
C ASN A 103 59.79 -2.47 9.15
N SER A 104 59.34 -2.69 7.92
CA SER A 104 58.01 -2.24 7.47
C SER A 104 57.34 -3.28 6.59
N ALA A 105 56.02 -3.42 6.73
CA ALA A 105 55.19 -4.20 5.83
C ALA A 105 54.09 -3.33 5.24
N GLY A 106 53.73 -3.56 3.96
CA GLY A 106 52.67 -2.84 3.29
C GLY A 106 51.27 -3.17 3.82
N VAL A 107 51.10 -4.34 4.45
CA VAL A 107 49.80 -4.79 4.97
C VAL A 107 49.87 -5.19 6.45
N TYR A 108 50.58 -6.26 6.83
CA TYR A 108 50.64 -6.72 8.24
C TYR A 108 51.99 -7.29 8.68
N GLY A 109 52.25 -7.24 10.00
CA GLY A 109 53.43 -7.82 10.63
C GLY A 109 54.72 -7.16 10.13
N SER A 110 54.96 -5.89 10.47
CA SER A 110 56.14 -5.17 9.98
C SER A 110 57.45 -5.85 10.39
N ASP A 111 57.50 -6.44 11.59
CA ASP A 111 58.68 -7.14 12.07
C ASP A 111 58.57 -8.65 11.80
N ILE A 112 57.47 -9.27 12.22
CA ILE A 112 57.24 -10.71 12.08
C ILE A 112 55.82 -10.96 11.57
N TYR A 113 55.67 -11.86 10.61
CA TYR A 113 54.38 -12.44 10.26
C TYR A 113 54.47 -13.97 10.28
N GLY A 114 53.51 -14.61 10.96
CA GLY A 114 53.31 -16.07 10.91
C GLY A 114 54.16 -16.90 11.88
N TYR A 115 54.81 -16.26 12.86
CA TYR A 115 55.59 -16.95 13.89
C TYR A 115 55.19 -16.51 15.29
N ARG A 116 54.90 -17.50 16.14
CA ARG A 116 54.45 -17.33 17.53
C ARG A 116 55.37 -18.05 18.49
N SER A 117 55.64 -17.41 19.63
CA SER A 117 56.23 -18.06 20.80
C SER A 117 55.22 -19.02 21.44
N ASN A 118 55.54 -20.32 21.48
CA ASN A 118 54.74 -21.31 22.18
C ASN A 118 55.18 -21.42 23.64
N HIS A 119 54.22 -21.50 24.57
CA HIS A 119 54.43 -21.58 26.03
C HIS A 119 55.16 -22.85 26.56
N GLY A 120 55.90 -23.57 25.71
CA GLY A 120 56.69 -24.75 26.07
C GLY A 120 58.02 -24.90 25.34
N ASN A 121 58.39 -23.97 24.45
CA ASN A 121 59.65 -24.00 23.69
C ASN A 121 60.58 -22.83 24.07
N ASN A 122 61.85 -22.95 23.68
CA ASN A 122 62.83 -21.87 23.78
C ASN A 122 62.33 -20.59 23.09
N GLN A 123 62.40 -19.45 23.79
CA GLN A 123 61.94 -18.14 23.31
C GLN A 123 63.14 -17.25 22.93
N PHE A 124 62.96 -16.38 21.92
CA PHE A 124 63.95 -15.35 21.60
C PHE A 124 64.07 -14.32 22.72
N ASN A 125 65.31 -13.87 22.96
CA ASN A 125 65.57 -12.66 23.72
C ASN A 125 65.48 -11.46 22.78
N LEU A 126 64.31 -10.81 22.75
CA LEU A 126 64.08 -9.64 21.91
C LEU A 126 64.89 -8.45 22.43
N THR A 127 65.83 -7.94 21.62
CA THR A 127 66.61 -6.75 21.98
C THR A 127 65.74 -5.50 22.07
N ASN A 128 64.61 -5.48 21.34
CA ASN A 128 63.56 -4.48 21.45
C ASN A 128 62.23 -5.16 21.78
N PRO A 129 61.56 -4.82 22.89
CA PRO A 129 60.37 -5.55 23.35
C PRO A 129 59.10 -5.27 22.53
N ASN A 130 59.01 -4.10 21.89
CA ASN A 130 57.85 -3.71 21.11
C ASN A 130 58.06 -4.05 19.64
N ILE A 131 57.43 -5.13 19.18
CA ILE A 131 57.49 -5.57 17.78
C ILE A 131 56.09 -5.61 17.16
N SER A 132 56.00 -5.29 15.88
CA SER A 132 54.79 -5.45 15.09
C SER A 132 54.70 -6.88 14.56
N SER A 133 53.80 -7.67 15.14
CA SER A 133 53.59 -9.06 14.72
C SER A 133 52.11 -9.45 14.66
N THR A 134 51.81 -10.39 13.78
CA THR A 134 50.53 -11.09 13.62
C THR A 134 50.77 -12.34 12.78
N GLY A 135 49.72 -13.07 12.45
CA GLY A 135 49.80 -14.32 11.69
C GLY A 135 48.58 -14.54 10.81
N GLU A 136 48.43 -15.78 10.37
CA GLU A 136 47.26 -16.21 9.61
C GLU A 136 45.97 -16.10 10.46
N VAL A 137 44.84 -16.02 9.78
CA VAL A 137 43.52 -15.87 10.43
C VAL A 137 43.22 -17.11 11.28
N GLN A 138 42.95 -16.87 12.56
CA GLN A 138 42.52 -17.90 13.52
C GLN A 138 41.10 -17.64 14.02
N GLU A 139 40.70 -16.37 14.14
CA GLU A 139 39.38 -15.99 14.62
C GLU A 139 38.72 -14.93 13.72
N ILE A 140 37.39 -15.04 13.61
CA ILE A 140 36.56 -14.15 12.81
C ILE A 140 35.45 -13.57 13.68
N TYR A 141 35.18 -12.27 13.54
CA TYR A 141 34.14 -11.58 14.29
C TYR A 141 33.31 -10.66 13.40
N PHE A 142 32.00 -10.58 13.66
CA PHE A 142 31.16 -9.55 13.07
C PHE A 142 31.41 -8.20 13.74
N CYS A 143 31.58 -7.15 12.95
CA CYS A 143 31.84 -5.80 13.44
C CYS A 143 30.60 -5.07 13.98
N THR A 144 29.40 -5.62 13.79
CA THR A 144 28.15 -5.03 14.27
C THR A 144 27.80 -5.55 15.67
N VAL A 145 27.49 -4.63 16.59
CA VAL A 145 27.29 -4.82 18.04
C VAL A 145 25.99 -5.58 18.43
N TYR A 146 25.39 -6.36 17.54
CA TYR A 146 24.22 -7.16 17.91
C TYR A 146 24.68 -8.52 18.46
N LYS A 147 24.72 -8.59 19.80
CA LYS A 147 25.06 -9.77 20.61
C LYS A 147 24.21 -11.02 20.37
N ASN A 148 23.23 -11.00 19.48
CA ASN A 148 22.50 -12.17 19.03
C ASN A 148 22.37 -12.07 17.51
N ALA A 149 23.12 -12.89 16.78
CA ALA A 149 22.83 -13.18 15.39
C ALA A 149 21.46 -13.89 15.37
N SER A 150 20.40 -13.11 15.32
CA SER A 150 19.07 -13.61 15.04
C SER A 150 19.08 -14.10 13.60
N ASP A 151 18.49 -15.27 13.37
CA ASP A 151 18.25 -15.81 12.04
C ASP A 151 17.62 -14.72 11.16
N LYS A 152 18.37 -14.25 10.16
CA LYS A 152 17.84 -13.30 9.19
C LYS A 152 17.17 -14.09 8.08
N GLN A 153 15.86 -13.94 7.95
CA GLN A 153 15.15 -14.37 6.76
C GLN A 153 15.61 -13.48 5.59
N ILE A 154 15.98 -14.12 4.47
CA ILE A 154 16.39 -13.44 3.23
C ILE A 154 15.52 -13.90 2.07
N TYR A 155 15.22 -12.97 1.16
CA TYR A 155 14.46 -13.27 -0.04
C TYR A 155 15.39 -13.66 -1.20
N PRO A 156 14.93 -14.51 -2.15
CA PRO A 156 15.70 -14.85 -3.33
C PRO A 156 16.15 -13.60 -4.11
N GLY A 157 17.45 -13.48 -4.37
CA GLY A 157 18.06 -12.33 -5.07
C GLY A 157 18.39 -11.12 -4.19
N GLN A 158 18.09 -11.15 -2.89
CA GLN A 158 18.53 -10.14 -1.93
C GLN A 158 20.02 -10.32 -1.62
N ALA A 159 20.79 -9.23 -1.64
CA ALA A 159 22.21 -9.25 -1.25
C ALA A 159 22.34 -9.24 0.28
N LEU A 160 23.12 -10.19 0.81
CA LEU A 160 23.58 -10.24 2.19
C LEU A 160 24.71 -9.22 2.37
N LYS A 161 24.58 -8.38 3.40
CA LYS A 161 25.48 -7.26 3.68
C LYS A 161 26.04 -7.38 5.10
N PHE A 162 27.35 -7.52 5.24
CA PHE A 162 27.99 -7.67 6.55
C PHE A 162 29.40 -7.06 6.60
N TYR A 163 29.88 -6.82 7.83
CA TYR A 163 31.20 -6.30 8.13
C TYR A 163 31.91 -7.27 9.08
N MET A 164 33.16 -7.60 8.77
CA MET A 164 33.95 -8.58 9.53
C MET A 164 35.31 -8.05 9.95
N ALA A 165 35.82 -8.59 11.04
CA ALA A 165 37.18 -8.41 11.52
C ALA A 165 37.86 -9.78 11.61
N LEU A 166 39.10 -9.86 11.15
CA LEU A 166 39.91 -11.07 11.16
C LEU A 166 41.10 -10.89 12.10
N PHE A 167 41.38 -11.92 12.90
CA PHE A 167 42.46 -11.88 13.88
C PHE A 167 43.35 -13.11 13.75
N GLY A 168 44.67 -12.87 13.80
CA GLY A 168 45.71 -13.89 13.86
C GLY A 168 46.55 -13.71 15.12
N TYR A 169 47.25 -14.77 15.54
CA TYR A 169 48.12 -14.67 16.71
C TYR A 169 49.40 -13.90 16.39
N ASP A 170 49.77 -12.98 17.28
CA ASP A 170 51.07 -12.32 17.25
C ASP A 170 52.17 -13.20 17.87
N TYR A 171 53.40 -12.67 17.90
CA TYR A 171 54.54 -13.37 18.50
C TYR A 171 54.30 -13.78 19.97
N PHE A 172 53.56 -12.96 20.72
CA PHE A 172 53.28 -13.19 22.14
C PHE A 172 52.05 -14.08 22.37
N GLY A 173 51.35 -14.49 21.32
CA GLY A 173 50.13 -15.30 21.38
C GLY A 173 48.86 -14.48 21.66
N LEU A 174 48.89 -13.16 21.49
CA LEU A 174 47.73 -12.29 21.55
C LEU A 174 47.08 -12.17 20.16
N LEU A 175 45.76 -12.00 20.13
CA LEU A 175 45.01 -11.79 18.88
C LEU A 175 45.25 -10.38 18.37
N ASN A 176 45.79 -10.27 17.16
CA ASN A 176 46.01 -9.02 16.47
C ASN A 176 45.36 -9.06 15.08
N VAL A 177 44.99 -7.89 14.56
CA VAL A 177 44.26 -7.75 13.30
C VAL A 177 45.11 -8.23 12.13
N THR A 178 44.50 -8.99 11.22
CA THR A 178 45.13 -9.50 10.00
C THR A 178 44.14 -9.46 8.81
N ASP A 179 44.55 -9.95 7.65
CA ASP A 179 43.71 -10.17 6.47
C ASP A 179 43.66 -11.65 6.09
N GLY A 180 42.67 -12.02 5.28
CA GLY A 180 42.56 -13.38 4.78
C GLY A 180 41.38 -13.59 3.85
N ILE A 181 41.24 -14.82 3.39
CA ILE A 181 40.13 -15.26 2.54
C ILE A 181 39.07 -15.89 3.45
N LEU A 182 37.87 -15.32 3.44
CA LEU A 182 36.70 -15.89 4.06
C LEU A 182 36.03 -16.86 3.09
N GLU A 183 35.75 -18.06 3.56
CA GLU A 183 34.95 -19.04 2.85
C GLU A 183 33.47 -18.89 3.24
N ILE A 184 32.62 -18.61 2.26
CA ILE A 184 31.16 -18.60 2.44
C ILE A 184 30.66 -19.99 2.07
N ARG A 185 29.95 -20.64 3.00
CA ARG A 185 29.40 -21.98 2.82
C ARG A 185 27.87 -21.96 2.94
N ASP A 186 27.21 -22.78 2.13
CA ASP A 186 25.77 -23.02 2.17
C ASP A 186 25.47 -24.47 2.57
N GLY A 187 24.65 -24.66 3.60
CA GLY A 187 24.23 -25.96 4.10
C GLY A 187 23.38 -25.88 5.37
N LEU A 188 22.72 -26.99 5.71
CA LEU A 188 21.85 -27.09 6.90
C LEU A 188 22.65 -27.20 8.20
N THR A 189 23.85 -27.75 8.11
CA THR A 189 24.79 -27.92 9.21
C THR A 189 26.20 -27.57 8.73
N PRO A 190 27.12 -27.18 9.62
CA PRO A 190 28.52 -26.96 9.24
C PRO A 190 29.14 -28.12 8.45
N ASP A 191 28.74 -29.35 8.76
CA ASP A 191 29.26 -30.58 8.13
C ASP A 191 28.66 -30.88 6.75
N SER A 192 27.45 -30.39 6.47
CA SER A 192 26.79 -30.54 5.16
C SER A 192 27.00 -29.34 4.24
N ALA A 193 27.66 -28.28 4.74
CA ALA A 193 27.83 -27.05 4.01
C ALA A 193 28.94 -27.15 2.97
N HIS A 194 28.60 -26.76 1.74
CA HIS A 194 29.55 -26.69 0.63
C HIS A 194 29.92 -25.24 0.36
N THR A 195 31.12 -25.03 -0.14
CA THR A 195 31.64 -23.71 -0.48
C THR A 195 30.86 -23.11 -1.64
N VAL A 196 30.37 -21.89 -1.47
CA VAL A 196 29.60 -21.18 -2.49
C VAL A 196 30.27 -19.92 -2.99
N ASP A 197 31.14 -19.32 -2.17
CA ASP A 197 31.91 -18.14 -2.56
C ASP A 197 33.16 -17.98 -1.68
N HIS A 198 34.12 -17.21 -2.17
CA HIS A 198 35.32 -16.81 -1.44
C HIS A 198 35.47 -15.30 -1.48
N VAL A 199 35.54 -14.68 -0.31
CA VAL A 199 35.69 -13.23 -0.20
C VAL A 199 37.00 -12.91 0.48
N TYR A 200 37.86 -12.15 -0.18
CA TYR A 200 39.06 -11.60 0.45
C TYR A 200 38.69 -10.41 1.33
N VAL A 201 39.04 -10.49 2.61
CA VAL A 201 38.63 -9.53 3.64
C VAL A 201 39.88 -8.82 4.17
N ARG A 202 39.86 -7.50 4.09
CA ARG A 202 40.89 -6.62 4.66
C ARG A 202 40.26 -5.49 5.48
N PRO A 203 40.82 -5.16 6.66
CA PRO A 203 40.45 -3.99 7.46
C PRO A 203 40.60 -2.67 6.70
N LYS A 204 39.75 -1.69 7.01
CA LYS A 204 39.92 -0.31 6.53
C LYS A 204 41.03 0.40 7.33
N PRO A 205 41.70 1.41 6.75
CA PRO A 205 42.63 2.26 7.49
C PRO A 205 41.98 2.82 8.76
N ASN A 206 42.70 2.78 9.88
CA ASN A 206 42.27 3.27 11.20
C ASN A 206 41.08 2.53 11.85
N THR A 207 40.71 1.34 11.37
CA THR A 207 39.67 0.51 11.99
C THR A 207 40.04 -0.98 11.94
N ASN A 208 39.56 -1.78 12.89
CA ASN A 208 39.77 -3.24 12.86
C ASN A 208 38.78 -3.96 11.93
N CYS A 209 37.89 -3.22 11.27
CA CYS A 209 36.76 -3.75 10.51
C CYS A 209 36.96 -3.59 9.01
N SER A 210 36.45 -4.55 8.25
CA SER A 210 36.51 -4.55 6.80
C SER A 210 35.60 -3.51 6.13
N SER A 211 35.79 -3.34 4.81
CA SER A 211 34.78 -2.78 3.94
C SER A 211 33.50 -3.61 3.93
N LEU A 212 32.42 -3.02 3.44
CA LEU A 212 31.15 -3.72 3.29
C LEU A 212 31.34 -4.93 2.38
N ILE A 213 31.05 -6.12 2.92
CA ILE A 213 31.01 -7.36 2.15
C ILE A 213 29.57 -7.56 1.67
N GLU A 214 29.41 -7.74 0.37
CA GLU A 214 28.13 -8.04 -0.26
C GLU A 214 28.19 -9.42 -0.92
N TYR A 215 27.37 -10.34 -0.44
CA TYR A 215 27.19 -11.66 -1.04
C TYR A 215 25.78 -11.78 -1.60
N LYS A 216 25.66 -12.08 -2.89
CA LYS A 216 24.36 -12.29 -3.55
C LYS A 216 24.24 -13.77 -3.90
N PRO A 217 23.33 -14.53 -3.26
CA PRO A 217 23.08 -15.91 -3.63
C PRO A 217 22.72 -15.98 -5.13
N ASN A 218 23.57 -16.64 -5.90
CA ASN A 218 23.44 -16.86 -7.35
C ASN A 218 22.90 -18.25 -7.68
N HIS A 219 22.71 -19.09 -6.66
CA HIS A 219 22.18 -20.42 -6.75
C HIS A 219 20.99 -20.55 -5.78
N PRO A 220 20.06 -21.44 -6.06
CA PRO A 220 19.04 -21.82 -5.11
C PRO A 220 19.73 -22.50 -3.90
N PRO A 221 19.35 -22.21 -2.63
CA PRO A 221 19.92 -22.89 -1.48
C PRO A 221 19.88 -24.41 -1.67
N SER A 222 21.00 -25.07 -1.36
CA SER A 222 21.25 -26.50 -1.59
C SER A 222 20.17 -27.43 -1.02
N HIS A 223 19.45 -26.98 0.00
CA HIS A 223 18.30 -27.67 0.55
C HIS A 223 17.09 -26.74 0.73
N GLY A 224 16.37 -26.54 -0.36
CA GLY A 224 14.99 -26.10 -0.34
C GLY A 224 14.22 -26.79 -1.46
N ARG A 225 13.22 -27.62 -1.13
CA ARG A 225 12.10 -27.79 -2.06
C ARG A 225 11.49 -26.40 -2.20
N PHE A 226 11.71 -25.75 -3.34
CA PHE A 226 11.06 -24.47 -3.64
C PHE A 226 9.58 -24.75 -3.85
N ILE A 227 8.83 -24.68 -2.76
CA ILE A 227 7.40 -24.55 -2.81
C ILE A 227 7.20 -23.05 -2.97
N CYS A 228 6.81 -22.61 -4.17
CA CYS A 228 6.20 -21.29 -4.30
C CYS A 228 5.08 -21.25 -3.27
N ALA A 229 5.19 -20.43 -2.25
CA ALA A 229 4.10 -20.24 -1.30
C ALA A 229 3.26 -19.06 -1.78
N CYS A 230 1.96 -19.13 -1.54
CA CYS A 230 1.11 -17.98 -1.78
C CYS A 230 1.51 -16.86 -0.82
N SER A 231 1.68 -15.66 -1.36
CA SER A 231 2.03 -14.49 -0.55
C SER A 231 1.01 -14.29 0.58
N GLN A 232 1.48 -13.88 1.76
CA GLN A 232 0.63 -13.55 2.90
C GLN A 232 -0.37 -12.42 2.57
N SER A 233 -0.06 -11.57 1.59
CA SER A 233 -0.97 -10.55 1.06
C SER A 233 -2.22 -11.11 0.36
N VAL A 234 -2.14 -12.34 -0.16
CA VAL A 234 -3.24 -13.03 -0.84
C VAL A 234 -3.90 -14.03 0.11
N SER A 235 -3.13 -14.61 1.04
CA SER A 235 -3.58 -15.63 1.99
C SER A 235 -4.55 -15.06 3.02
N ARG A 236 -5.83 -15.46 2.94
CA ARG A 236 -6.90 -15.13 3.90
C ARG A 236 -7.81 -16.35 4.06
N GLU A 237 -8.60 -16.38 5.13
CA GLU A 237 -9.70 -17.36 5.24
C GLU A 237 -10.60 -17.27 3.99
N ASN A 238 -10.93 -18.43 3.40
CA ASN A 238 -11.69 -18.58 2.15
C ASN A 238 -10.95 -18.24 0.83
N VAL A 239 -9.63 -18.04 0.85
CA VAL A 239 -8.81 -17.91 -0.37
C VAL A 239 -7.87 -19.11 -0.49
N THR A 240 -7.93 -19.78 -1.64
CA THR A 240 -7.01 -20.85 -2.01
C THR A 240 -6.21 -20.40 -3.22
N CYS A 241 -4.90 -20.58 -3.17
CA CYS A 241 -4.03 -20.21 -4.27
C CYS A 241 -3.24 -21.45 -4.69
N ASN A 242 -3.37 -21.81 -5.98
CA ASN A 242 -2.73 -22.96 -6.58
C ASN A 242 -1.49 -22.48 -7.33
N ILE A 243 -0.33 -22.79 -6.77
CA ILE A 243 0.98 -22.35 -7.25
C ILE A 243 1.38 -22.99 -8.59
N THR A 244 0.80 -24.15 -8.93
CA THR A 244 1.12 -24.88 -10.16
C THR A 244 0.36 -24.31 -11.36
N SER A 245 -0.91 -23.98 -11.18
CA SER A 245 -1.74 -23.40 -12.25
C SER A 245 -1.74 -21.86 -12.26
N LEU A 246 -1.18 -21.24 -11.21
CA LEU A 246 -1.26 -19.80 -10.92
C LEU A 246 -2.69 -19.30 -10.76
N ASN A 247 -3.61 -20.19 -10.40
CA ASN A 247 -5.01 -19.87 -10.19
C ASN A 247 -5.24 -19.49 -8.73
N ILE A 248 -6.00 -18.43 -8.52
CA ILE A 248 -6.52 -18.03 -7.22
C ILE A 248 -8.01 -18.30 -7.22
N THR A 249 -8.49 -18.98 -6.19
CA THR A 249 -9.91 -19.23 -5.97
C THR A 249 -10.31 -18.64 -4.63
N HIS A 250 -11.31 -17.77 -4.63
CA HIS A 250 -11.90 -17.28 -3.39
C HIS A 250 -13.39 -17.60 -3.33
N ASN A 251 -13.93 -17.68 -2.11
CA ASN A 251 -15.35 -17.85 -1.86
C ASN A 251 -15.91 -16.63 -1.10
N GLY A 252 -17.09 -16.18 -1.49
CA GLY A 252 -17.78 -15.05 -0.90
C GLY A 252 -17.42 -13.69 -1.53
N LEU A 253 -17.95 -12.64 -0.91
CA LEU A 253 -17.88 -11.25 -1.34
C LEU A 253 -16.47 -10.64 -1.12
N LEU A 254 -15.50 -11.07 -1.91
CA LEU A 254 -14.11 -10.62 -1.88
C LEU A 254 -13.69 -10.15 -3.29
N TRP A 255 -12.68 -9.29 -3.36
CA TRP A 255 -11.97 -9.01 -4.61
C TRP A 255 -10.47 -8.94 -4.37
N ILE A 256 -9.72 -9.60 -5.25
CA ILE A 256 -8.26 -9.66 -5.21
C ILE A 256 -7.69 -9.20 -6.56
N GLY A 257 -6.72 -8.29 -6.53
CA GLY A 257 -6.04 -7.84 -7.74
C GLY A 257 -4.92 -6.85 -7.47
N THR A 258 -4.22 -6.43 -8.53
CA THR A 258 -3.13 -5.46 -8.42
C THR A 258 -3.67 -4.03 -8.30
N TYR A 259 -2.96 -3.18 -7.56
CA TYR A 259 -3.29 -1.75 -7.48
C TYR A 259 -2.98 -1.05 -8.80
N ASP A 260 -1.75 -1.17 -9.32
CA ASP A 260 -1.39 -0.52 -10.58
C ASP A 260 -1.94 -1.33 -11.76
N THR A 261 -2.92 -0.75 -12.45
CA THR A 261 -3.61 -1.36 -13.60
C THR A 261 -3.10 -0.81 -14.94
N SER A 262 -2.21 0.18 -14.91
CA SER A 262 -1.71 0.86 -16.11
C SER A 262 -0.73 0.01 -16.93
N THR A 263 -0.14 -1.01 -16.32
CA THR A 263 0.70 -2.01 -16.97
C THR A 263 0.12 -3.40 -16.76
N SER A 264 -0.10 -4.15 -17.84
CA SER A 264 -0.46 -5.57 -17.77
C SER A 264 0.52 -6.32 -16.88
N PHE A 265 0.01 -7.06 -15.89
CA PHE A 265 0.85 -7.82 -14.98
C PHE A 265 1.60 -8.92 -15.76
N ASN A 266 2.91 -8.77 -15.91
CA ASN A 266 3.75 -9.81 -16.49
C ASN A 266 4.17 -10.79 -15.39
N ALA A 267 3.59 -12.00 -15.40
CA ALA A 267 3.90 -13.05 -14.43
C ALA A 267 5.38 -13.48 -14.42
N ASN A 268 6.12 -13.18 -15.48
CA ASN A 268 7.54 -13.53 -15.63
C ASN A 268 8.49 -12.38 -15.23
N ALA A 269 7.98 -11.18 -14.92
CA ALA A 269 8.79 -10.04 -14.54
C ALA A 269 8.76 -9.84 -13.02
N THR A 270 9.93 -9.74 -12.40
CA THR A 270 10.06 -9.26 -11.02
C THR A 270 9.73 -7.78 -11.00
N ASN A 271 8.48 -7.44 -10.62
CA ASN A 271 8.08 -6.07 -10.37
C ASN A 271 8.29 -5.75 -8.87
N PRO A 272 9.38 -5.06 -8.50
CA PRO A 272 9.75 -4.83 -7.09
C PRO A 272 8.75 -3.95 -6.32
N ASN A 273 7.76 -3.34 -6.98
CA ASN A 273 6.79 -2.42 -6.39
C ASN A 273 5.31 -2.85 -6.58
N ALA A 274 5.05 -4.15 -6.79
CA ALA A 274 3.67 -4.62 -6.94
C ALA A 274 2.90 -4.52 -5.61
N CYS A 275 1.78 -3.80 -5.60
CA CYS A 275 0.85 -3.74 -4.48
C CYS A 275 -0.41 -4.53 -4.80
N ILE A 276 -0.85 -5.37 -3.87
CA ILE A 276 -2.04 -6.22 -3.98
C ILE A 276 -3.14 -5.65 -3.09
N ILE A 277 -4.35 -5.65 -3.62
CA ILE A 277 -5.59 -5.37 -2.93
C ILE A 277 -6.23 -6.72 -2.60
N ASN A 278 -6.63 -6.93 -1.35
CA ASN A 278 -7.34 -8.13 -0.89
C ASN A 278 -8.40 -7.72 0.15
N GLU A 279 -9.55 -7.29 -0.32
CA GLU A 279 -10.56 -6.62 0.51
C GLU A 279 -11.98 -7.13 0.19
N ASP A 280 -12.87 -6.99 1.17
CA ASP A 280 -14.25 -7.42 1.03
C ASP A 280 -14.94 -6.60 -0.08
N CYS A 281 -15.56 -7.26 -1.06
CA CYS A 281 -16.22 -6.61 -2.18
C CYS A 281 -17.75 -6.64 -2.03
N LEU A 282 -18.34 -5.50 -1.68
CA LEU A 282 -19.75 -5.43 -1.30
C LEU A 282 -20.74 -5.42 -2.47
N LEU A 283 -20.33 -4.93 -3.65
CA LEU A 283 -21.18 -4.77 -4.84
C LEU A 283 -20.50 -5.35 -6.09
N TYR A 284 -21.31 -5.97 -6.96
CA TYR A 284 -20.93 -6.51 -8.28
C TYR A 284 -19.85 -7.60 -8.32
N CYS A 285 -19.23 -7.95 -7.20
CA CYS A 285 -18.43 -9.16 -7.11
C CYS A 285 -19.31 -10.41 -7.00
N SER A 286 -18.83 -11.50 -7.57
CA SER A 286 -19.48 -12.81 -7.47
C SER A 286 -19.58 -13.24 -6.01
N PRO A 287 -20.77 -13.59 -5.51
CA PRO A 287 -20.90 -14.25 -4.20
C PRO A 287 -20.48 -15.72 -4.26
N ASP A 288 -20.52 -16.32 -5.45
CA ASP A 288 -20.21 -17.73 -5.70
C ASP A 288 -18.69 -17.93 -5.86
N PRO A 289 -18.17 -19.15 -5.63
CA PRO A 289 -16.75 -19.46 -5.78
C PRO A 289 -16.26 -19.14 -7.19
N VAL A 290 -15.23 -18.28 -7.28
CA VAL A 290 -14.62 -17.87 -8.55
C VAL A 290 -13.16 -18.23 -8.58
N THR A 291 -12.72 -18.81 -9.71
CA THR A 291 -11.31 -19.11 -9.99
C THR A 291 -10.83 -18.16 -11.07
N PHE A 292 -9.75 -17.44 -10.79
CA PHE A 292 -9.21 -16.41 -11.68
C PHE A 292 -7.68 -16.38 -11.62
N LYS A 293 -7.08 -15.60 -12.52
CA LYS A 293 -5.64 -15.35 -12.55
C LYS A 293 -5.38 -13.88 -12.27
N LEU A 294 -4.23 -13.54 -11.66
CA LEU A 294 -3.86 -12.13 -11.42
C LEU A 294 -3.79 -11.27 -12.70
N ASN A 295 -3.61 -11.88 -13.87
CA ASN A 295 -3.63 -11.19 -15.16
C ASN A 295 -5.06 -11.00 -15.73
N ASP A 296 -6.04 -11.73 -15.21
CA ASP A 296 -7.44 -11.64 -15.61
C ASP A 296 -8.32 -11.62 -14.35
N THR A 297 -8.37 -10.45 -13.72
CA THR A 297 -9.13 -10.23 -12.48
C THR A 297 -10.61 -10.00 -12.73
N ASP A 298 -11.03 -9.79 -13.98
CA ASP A 298 -12.38 -9.38 -14.34
C ASP A 298 -13.41 -10.50 -14.19
N THR A 299 -12.98 -11.75 -14.14
CA THR A 299 -13.83 -12.92 -13.89
C THR A 299 -14.45 -12.93 -12.49
N GLN A 300 -13.90 -12.15 -11.55
CA GLN A 300 -14.48 -11.95 -10.22
C GLN A 300 -15.76 -11.09 -10.25
N CYS A 301 -16.08 -10.47 -11.39
CA CYS A 301 -17.11 -9.45 -11.53
C CYS A 301 -18.36 -9.94 -12.29
N LEU A 302 -19.53 -9.45 -11.87
CA LEU A 302 -20.84 -9.68 -12.48
C LEU A 302 -21.28 -8.49 -13.37
N ASP A 303 -22.37 -8.63 -14.12
CA ASP A 303 -23.00 -7.55 -14.91
C ASP A 303 -22.07 -6.85 -15.94
N ASN A 304 -21.12 -7.59 -16.53
CA ASN A 304 -20.08 -7.08 -17.43
C ASN A 304 -19.21 -5.97 -16.83
N ARG A 305 -19.11 -5.94 -15.50
CA ARG A 305 -18.14 -5.12 -14.76
C ARG A 305 -16.74 -5.75 -14.86
N GLY A 306 -15.73 -4.94 -14.60
CA GLY A 306 -14.33 -5.33 -14.61
C GLY A 306 -13.44 -4.28 -13.94
N HIS A 307 -12.14 -4.42 -14.15
CA HIS A 307 -11.07 -3.63 -13.54
C HIS A 307 -11.10 -3.68 -11.99
N ARG A 308 -10.43 -2.71 -11.37
CA ARG A 308 -10.18 -2.65 -9.92
C ARG A 308 -11.50 -2.72 -9.13
N MET A 309 -11.63 -3.74 -8.28
CA MET A 309 -12.84 -4.09 -7.52
C MET A 309 -14.16 -4.03 -8.31
N CYS A 310 -14.15 -4.46 -9.57
CA CYS A 310 -15.35 -4.46 -10.42
C CYS A 310 -15.98 -3.07 -10.58
N GLY A 311 -15.17 -2.01 -10.47
CA GLY A 311 -15.66 -0.65 -10.36
C GLY A 311 -16.02 0.01 -11.69
N SER A 312 -15.55 -0.53 -12.81
CA SER A 312 -15.80 0.03 -14.13
C SER A 312 -16.37 -1.03 -15.08
N CYS A 313 -16.78 -0.60 -16.27
CA CYS A 313 -17.19 -1.52 -17.32
C CYS A 313 -15.95 -2.13 -17.99
N ARG A 314 -16.07 -3.37 -18.46
CA ARG A 314 -15.04 -3.99 -19.31
C ARG A 314 -14.87 -3.20 -20.61
N ASP A 315 -13.72 -3.38 -21.25
CA ASP A 315 -13.45 -2.76 -22.55
C ASP A 315 -14.54 -3.06 -23.57
N GLY A 316 -15.01 -2.03 -24.28
CA GLY A 316 -16.12 -2.12 -25.23
C GLY A 316 -17.52 -2.05 -24.61
N TYR A 317 -17.64 -1.99 -23.28
CA TYR A 317 -18.91 -1.77 -22.58
C TYR A 317 -18.97 -0.36 -21.99
N SER A 318 -20.20 0.12 -21.74
CA SER A 318 -20.45 1.43 -21.13
C SER A 318 -21.51 1.30 -20.06
N LEU A 319 -21.48 2.20 -19.09
CA LEU A 319 -22.45 2.22 -18.00
C LEU A 319 -23.83 2.56 -18.56
N LEU A 320 -24.86 1.83 -18.15
CA LEU A 320 -26.24 2.11 -18.55
C LEU A 320 -26.84 3.22 -17.65
N MET A 321 -27.59 4.14 -18.25
CA MET A 321 -28.39 5.11 -17.51
C MET A 321 -29.62 4.41 -16.94
N GLY A 322 -29.95 4.65 -15.67
CA GLY A 322 -31.09 4.03 -14.98
C GLY A 322 -30.75 2.79 -14.13
N SER A 323 -29.66 2.07 -14.44
CA SER A 323 -29.10 1.02 -13.58
C SER A 323 -27.59 1.19 -13.41
N ASN A 324 -26.94 0.26 -12.71
CA ASN A 324 -25.49 0.23 -12.53
C ASN A 324 -24.85 -0.92 -13.33
N LYS A 325 -25.55 -1.46 -14.34
CA LYS A 325 -25.04 -2.51 -15.20
C LYS A 325 -24.27 -1.93 -16.39
N CYS A 326 -23.42 -2.75 -16.99
CA CYS A 326 -22.66 -2.39 -18.18
C CYS A 326 -23.27 -3.06 -19.43
N GLY A 327 -23.46 -2.27 -20.49
CA GLY A 327 -24.02 -2.72 -21.76
C GLY A 327 -23.24 -2.16 -22.95
N GLN A 328 -23.39 -2.78 -24.11
CA GLN A 328 -22.71 -2.34 -25.33
C GLN A 328 -23.45 -1.18 -25.99
N CYS A 329 -22.71 -0.13 -26.29
CA CYS A 329 -23.23 1.12 -26.82
C CYS A 329 -22.83 1.35 -28.27
N HIS A 330 -23.74 1.09 -29.20
CA HIS A 330 -23.53 1.30 -30.63
C HIS A 330 -24.52 2.35 -31.16
N ASN A 331 -23.99 3.41 -31.77
CA ASN A 331 -24.65 4.49 -32.54
C ASN A 331 -24.83 5.85 -31.84
N TYR A 332 -24.10 6.85 -32.36
CA TYR A 332 -24.22 8.27 -32.01
C TYR A 332 -25.63 8.85 -32.27
N HIS A 333 -26.33 8.42 -33.33
CA HIS A 333 -27.67 8.91 -33.64
C HIS A 333 -28.71 8.60 -32.53
N ARG A 334 -28.54 7.48 -31.80
CA ARG A 334 -29.42 7.16 -30.66
C ARG A 334 -29.26 8.15 -29.52
N MET A 335 -28.04 8.66 -29.28
CA MET A 335 -27.78 9.68 -28.26
C MET A 335 -28.61 10.95 -28.52
N ILE A 336 -28.59 11.46 -29.76
CA ILE A 336 -29.39 12.64 -30.15
C ILE A 336 -30.89 12.36 -29.95
N GLY A 337 -31.35 11.17 -30.36
CA GLY A 337 -32.74 10.75 -30.15
C GLY A 337 -33.15 10.75 -28.68
N TRP A 338 -32.29 10.21 -27.80
CA TRP A 338 -32.53 10.23 -26.35
C TRP A 338 -32.57 11.65 -25.77
N ILE A 339 -31.64 12.52 -26.18
CA ILE A 339 -31.62 13.93 -25.73
C ILE A 339 -32.92 14.63 -26.12
N ALA A 340 -33.37 14.49 -27.39
CA ALA A 340 -34.61 15.08 -27.86
C ALA A 340 -35.83 14.53 -27.11
N LEU A 341 -35.88 13.21 -26.90
CA LEU A 341 -36.95 12.57 -26.13
C LEU A 341 -37.00 13.09 -24.70
N PHE A 342 -35.86 13.19 -24.01
CA PHE A 342 -35.81 13.69 -22.63
C PHE A 342 -36.17 15.16 -22.52
N ALA A 343 -35.80 15.97 -23.53
CA ALA A 343 -36.24 17.36 -23.60
C ALA A 343 -37.77 17.43 -23.62
N VAL A 344 -38.43 16.68 -24.51
CA VAL A 344 -39.89 16.65 -24.60
C VAL A 344 -40.55 16.07 -23.34
N MET A 345 -40.05 14.96 -22.82
CA MET A 345 -40.60 14.30 -21.63
C MET A 345 -40.50 15.17 -20.38
N GLY A 346 -39.44 15.97 -20.23
CA GLY A 346 -39.34 16.94 -19.12
C GLY A 346 -40.41 18.02 -19.19
N VAL A 347 -40.69 18.56 -20.38
CA VAL A 347 -41.78 19.53 -20.59
C VAL A 347 -43.14 18.89 -20.28
N LEU A 348 -43.39 17.69 -20.80
CA LEU A 348 -44.63 16.94 -20.54
C LEU A 348 -44.83 16.67 -19.04
N LEU A 349 -43.77 16.28 -18.32
CA LEU A 349 -43.82 16.06 -16.88
C LEU A 349 -44.23 17.35 -16.13
N VAL A 350 -43.63 18.49 -16.47
CA VAL A 350 -43.98 19.78 -15.83
C VAL A 350 -45.42 20.17 -16.14
N VAL A 351 -45.87 20.02 -17.39
CA VAL A 351 -47.27 20.30 -17.77
C VAL A 351 -48.24 19.36 -17.04
N LEU A 352 -47.91 18.08 -16.91
CA LEU A 352 -48.71 17.09 -16.19
C LEU A 352 -48.84 17.45 -14.69
N LEU A 353 -47.74 17.82 -14.04
CA LEU A 353 -47.76 18.26 -12.63
C LEU A 353 -48.67 19.49 -12.43
N ILE A 354 -48.68 20.41 -13.39
CA ILE A 354 -49.57 21.58 -13.38
C ILE A 354 -51.02 21.17 -13.59
N ALA A 355 -51.31 20.30 -14.57
CA ALA A 355 -52.66 19.83 -14.85
C ALA A 355 -53.27 19.04 -13.69
N LEU A 356 -52.48 18.22 -13.01
CA LEU A 356 -52.91 17.42 -11.87
C LEU A 356 -52.94 18.19 -10.55
N ASN A 357 -52.45 19.44 -10.52
CA ASN A 357 -52.27 20.25 -9.31
C ASN A 357 -51.62 19.45 -8.17
N LEU A 358 -50.62 18.64 -8.50
CA LEU A 358 -49.93 17.79 -7.53
C LEU A 358 -49.07 18.66 -6.62
N THR A 359 -49.55 18.89 -5.41
CA THR A 359 -48.82 19.61 -4.35
C THR A 359 -48.30 18.62 -3.31
N VAL A 360 -47.04 18.77 -2.90
CA VAL A 360 -46.40 17.97 -1.82
C VAL A 360 -47.15 18.07 -0.49
N SER A 361 -48.00 19.09 -0.37
CA SER A 361 -48.85 19.39 0.78
C SER A 361 -49.98 18.37 1.01
N VAL A 362 -50.36 17.57 0.01
CA VAL A 362 -51.32 16.47 0.23
C VAL A 362 -50.57 15.32 0.91
N GLY A 363 -50.79 15.14 2.22
CA GLY A 363 -49.97 14.31 3.10
C GLY A 363 -49.73 12.86 2.67
N THR A 364 -50.58 12.28 1.81
CA THR A 364 -50.38 10.94 1.23
C THR A 364 -49.18 10.87 0.28
N LEU A 365 -48.93 11.93 -0.50
CA LEU A 365 -47.83 11.98 -1.45
C LEU A 365 -46.47 11.99 -0.74
N ASN A 366 -46.35 12.76 0.34
CA ASN A 366 -45.09 12.90 1.07
C ASN A 366 -44.64 11.57 1.72
N GLY A 367 -45.58 10.79 2.25
CA GLY A 367 -45.33 9.44 2.75
C GLY A 367 -44.87 8.49 1.64
N LEU A 368 -45.58 8.47 0.51
CA LEU A 368 -45.22 7.68 -0.68
C LEU A 368 -43.80 8.04 -1.17
N LEU A 369 -43.47 9.32 -1.20
CA LEU A 369 -42.15 9.81 -1.60
C LEU A 369 -41.06 9.32 -0.66
N ILE A 370 -41.25 9.40 0.67
CA ILE A 370 -40.27 8.88 1.64
C ILE A 370 -40.04 7.39 1.42
N TYR A 371 -41.10 6.61 1.26
CA TYR A 371 -41.01 5.18 1.00
C TYR A 371 -40.25 4.88 -0.30
N ALA A 372 -40.65 5.51 -1.41
CA ALA A 372 -39.98 5.36 -2.70
C ALA A 372 -38.50 5.77 -2.64
N ASN A 373 -38.18 6.84 -1.91
CA ASN A 373 -36.81 7.31 -1.72
C ASN A 373 -35.98 6.27 -0.95
N ILE A 374 -36.52 5.67 0.12
CA ILE A 374 -35.82 4.64 0.90
C ILE A 374 -35.60 3.38 0.07
N VAL A 375 -36.62 2.88 -0.63
CA VAL A 375 -36.49 1.68 -1.47
C VAL A 375 -35.47 1.90 -2.57
N LYS A 376 -35.49 3.05 -3.24
CA LYS A 376 -34.51 3.38 -4.30
C LYS A 376 -33.11 3.59 -3.74
N LEU A 377 -32.98 4.11 -2.52
CA LEU A 377 -31.70 4.23 -1.84
C LEU A 377 -31.09 2.83 -1.65
N TYR A 378 -31.83 1.88 -1.09
CA TYR A 378 -31.34 0.53 -0.78
C TYR A 378 -31.58 -0.51 -1.90
N GLU A 379 -31.87 -0.07 -3.13
CA GLU A 379 -32.10 -0.91 -4.31
C GLU A 379 -31.08 -2.04 -4.52
N PRO A 380 -29.74 -1.84 -4.41
CA PRO A 380 -28.78 -2.94 -4.60
C PRO A 380 -28.82 -4.01 -3.49
N VAL A 381 -29.40 -3.70 -2.34
CA VAL A 381 -29.61 -4.67 -1.24
C VAL A 381 -30.92 -5.43 -1.45
N PHE A 382 -32.00 -4.72 -1.77
CA PHE A 382 -33.33 -5.32 -1.94
C PHE A 382 -33.49 -6.08 -3.27
N SER A 383 -32.82 -5.66 -4.35
CA SER A 383 -33.00 -6.24 -5.69
C SER A 383 -32.15 -7.48 -5.97
N ARG A 384 -31.48 -8.05 -4.96
CA ARG A 384 -30.72 -9.30 -5.13
C ARG A 384 -31.62 -10.51 -5.37
N LYS A 385 -32.89 -10.44 -4.93
CA LYS A 385 -33.97 -11.37 -5.31
C LYS A 385 -34.95 -10.59 -6.19
N GLY A 386 -35.30 -11.17 -7.34
CA GLY A 386 -36.03 -10.52 -8.43
C GLY A 386 -37.22 -9.68 -7.95
N THR A 387 -37.05 -8.36 -7.97
CA THR A 387 -38.15 -7.42 -7.78
C THR A 387 -39.00 -7.39 -9.04
N LEU A 388 -40.32 -7.25 -8.88
CA LEU A 388 -41.24 -7.07 -10.00
C LEU A 388 -40.79 -5.83 -10.81
N PRO A 389 -40.40 -5.98 -12.09
CA PRO A 389 -39.75 -4.92 -12.86
C PRO A 389 -40.60 -3.64 -12.96
N VAL A 390 -41.93 -3.81 -12.99
CA VAL A 390 -42.90 -2.71 -13.02
C VAL A 390 -42.82 -1.84 -11.76
N LEU A 391 -42.72 -2.44 -10.58
CA LEU A 391 -42.67 -1.69 -9.32
C LEU A 391 -41.38 -0.86 -9.22
N SER A 392 -40.25 -1.43 -9.62
CA SER A 392 -38.96 -0.71 -9.64
C SER A 392 -38.97 0.50 -10.58
N GLN A 393 -39.61 0.35 -11.74
CA GLN A 393 -39.75 1.43 -12.72
C GLN A 393 -40.60 2.59 -12.17
N VAL A 394 -41.75 2.27 -11.55
CA VAL A 394 -42.61 3.29 -10.90
C VAL A 394 -41.87 4.01 -9.78
N ILE A 395 -41.17 3.27 -8.90
CA ILE A 395 -40.36 3.85 -7.82
C ILE A 395 -39.27 4.78 -8.38
N SER A 396 -38.65 4.39 -9.50
CA SER A 396 -37.63 5.21 -10.15
C SER A 396 -38.21 6.53 -10.70
N TRP A 397 -39.37 6.50 -11.36
CA TRP A 397 -40.03 7.72 -11.85
C TRP A 397 -40.43 8.67 -10.73
N ILE A 398 -40.94 8.14 -9.62
CA ILE A 398 -41.27 8.92 -8.42
C ILE A 398 -40.03 9.64 -7.86
N ASN A 399 -38.86 9.00 -7.94
CA ASN A 399 -37.56 9.56 -7.55
C ASN A 399 -36.93 10.49 -8.61
N LEU A 400 -37.67 10.84 -9.68
CA LEU A 400 -37.14 11.58 -10.83
C LEU A 400 -35.96 10.88 -11.52
N ASP A 401 -35.84 9.56 -11.40
CA ASP A 401 -34.91 8.73 -12.17
C ASP A 401 -35.58 8.25 -13.47
N PHE A 402 -34.78 7.89 -14.47
CA PHE A 402 -35.27 7.45 -15.78
C PHE A 402 -36.13 6.19 -15.71
N GLY A 403 -35.81 5.26 -14.80
CA GLY A 403 -36.60 4.05 -14.54
C GLY A 403 -36.50 2.94 -15.59
N PHE A 404 -35.76 3.15 -16.68
CA PHE A 404 -35.42 2.12 -17.66
C PHE A 404 -33.92 2.18 -17.96
N GLU A 405 -33.34 1.04 -18.34
CA GLU A 405 -31.93 0.91 -18.67
C GLU A 405 -31.67 1.41 -20.09
N ILE A 406 -30.82 2.42 -20.22
CA ILE A 406 -30.53 3.06 -21.52
C ILE A 406 -29.04 3.20 -21.71
N CYS A 407 -28.57 2.76 -22.87
CA CYS A 407 -27.25 3.17 -23.34
C CYS A 407 -27.32 4.60 -23.89
N PHE A 408 -26.70 5.56 -23.21
CA PHE A 408 -26.72 6.97 -23.60
C PHE A 408 -25.67 7.29 -24.69
N TYR A 409 -24.40 6.95 -24.45
CA TYR A 409 -23.32 7.01 -25.46
C TYR A 409 -22.18 6.03 -25.09
N ASN A 410 -21.29 5.77 -26.05
CA ASN A 410 -20.16 4.86 -25.88
C ASN A 410 -19.04 5.50 -25.02
N GLY A 411 -18.58 4.79 -24.00
CA GLY A 411 -17.58 5.26 -23.04
C GLY A 411 -18.15 6.00 -21.83
N MET A 412 -19.48 5.95 -21.61
CA MET A 412 -20.08 6.56 -20.42
C MET A 412 -19.63 5.84 -19.14
N ASP A 413 -19.05 6.59 -18.22
CA ASP A 413 -18.58 6.16 -16.90
C ASP A 413 -19.48 6.71 -15.77
N SER A 414 -19.15 6.39 -14.50
CA SER A 414 -19.96 6.88 -13.37
C SER A 414 -19.76 8.38 -13.16
N TYR A 415 -18.56 8.92 -13.44
CA TYR A 415 -18.30 10.36 -13.46
C TYR A 415 -19.31 11.14 -14.33
N ALA A 416 -19.45 10.74 -15.60
CA ALA A 416 -20.41 11.38 -16.52
C ALA A 416 -21.86 11.17 -16.08
N LYS A 417 -22.18 9.98 -15.56
CA LYS A 417 -23.50 9.68 -15.00
C LYS A 417 -23.85 10.66 -13.88
N GLN A 418 -22.93 10.96 -12.96
CA GLN A 418 -23.21 11.89 -11.86
C GLN A 418 -23.44 13.33 -12.32
N TRP A 419 -22.71 13.80 -13.33
CA TRP A 419 -23.00 15.11 -13.94
C TRP A 419 -24.41 15.17 -14.54
N LEU A 420 -24.83 14.10 -15.23
CA LEU A 420 -26.20 14.01 -15.77
C LEU A 420 -27.25 14.02 -14.65
N GLN A 421 -26.97 13.41 -13.49
CA GLN A 421 -27.88 13.43 -12.33
C GLN A 421 -28.03 14.83 -11.74
N PHE A 422 -26.98 15.66 -11.74
CA PHE A 422 -27.07 17.07 -11.36
C PHE A 422 -27.76 17.94 -12.40
N ALA A 423 -27.52 17.69 -13.70
CA ALA A 423 -28.08 18.47 -14.79
C ALA A 423 -29.61 18.32 -14.88
N PHE A 424 -30.15 17.13 -14.59
CA PHE A 424 -31.57 16.84 -14.77
C PHE A 424 -32.51 17.70 -13.89
N PRO A 425 -32.31 17.85 -12.56
CA PRO A 425 -33.09 18.79 -11.75
C PRO A 425 -33.00 20.24 -12.20
N ILE A 426 -31.79 20.70 -12.55
CA ILE A 426 -31.54 22.08 -13.03
C ILE A 426 -32.34 22.33 -14.31
N TYR A 427 -32.35 21.36 -15.23
CA TYR A 427 -33.15 21.40 -16.45
C TYR A 427 -34.64 21.59 -16.16
N LEU A 428 -35.22 20.81 -15.24
CA LEU A 428 -36.63 20.94 -14.89
C LEU A 428 -36.93 22.30 -14.22
N TRP A 429 -36.02 22.82 -13.41
CA TRP A 429 -36.16 24.16 -12.80
C TRP A 429 -36.16 25.26 -13.85
N ILE A 430 -35.29 25.17 -14.87
CA ILE A 430 -35.25 26.12 -15.98
C ILE A 430 -36.59 26.11 -16.73
N ILE A 431 -37.16 24.94 -17.03
CA ILE A 431 -38.47 24.83 -17.70
C ILE A 431 -39.56 25.55 -16.90
N ILE A 432 -39.71 25.26 -15.60
CA ILE A 432 -40.78 25.87 -14.81
C ILE A 432 -40.57 27.39 -14.63
N ILE A 433 -39.31 27.85 -14.52
CA ILE A 433 -39.00 29.29 -14.47
C ILE A 433 -39.40 29.97 -15.78
N ILE A 434 -39.11 29.36 -16.93
CA ILE A 434 -39.53 29.87 -18.25
C ILE A 434 -41.06 29.90 -18.34
N ILE A 435 -41.76 28.85 -17.93
CA ILE A 435 -43.23 28.80 -17.91
C ILE A 435 -43.79 29.92 -17.02
N ILE A 436 -43.24 30.14 -15.83
CA ILE A 436 -43.65 31.24 -14.93
C ILE A 436 -43.43 32.60 -15.59
N GLN A 437 -42.29 32.83 -16.24
CA GLN A 437 -42.01 34.08 -16.96
C GLN A 437 -42.98 34.29 -18.13
N LEU A 438 -43.31 33.23 -18.89
CA LEU A 438 -44.29 33.27 -19.97
C LEU A 438 -45.70 33.55 -19.46
N CYS A 439 -46.11 32.93 -18.35
CA CYS A 439 -47.39 33.21 -17.68
C CYS A 439 -47.49 34.68 -17.28
N ARG A 440 -46.42 35.28 -16.74
CA ARG A 440 -46.39 36.72 -16.39
C ARG A 440 -46.49 37.63 -17.61
N ARG A 441 -45.90 37.24 -18.75
CA ARG A 441 -45.88 38.07 -19.97
C ARG A 441 -47.18 37.96 -20.77
N TYR A 442 -47.84 36.80 -20.77
CA TYR A 442 -49.03 36.53 -21.56
C TYR A 442 -50.25 36.26 -20.66
N GLY A 443 -51.09 37.27 -20.46
CA GLY A 443 -52.27 37.19 -19.57
C GLY A 443 -53.26 36.06 -19.91
N LYS A 444 -53.35 35.62 -21.17
CA LYS A 444 -54.16 34.46 -21.58
C LYS A 444 -53.67 33.14 -20.98
N ILE A 445 -52.35 32.94 -20.90
CA ILE A 445 -51.73 31.75 -20.30
C ILE A 445 -51.80 31.83 -18.78
N SER A 446 -51.65 33.03 -18.21
CA SER A 446 -51.86 33.27 -16.78
C SER A 446 -53.25 32.84 -16.31
N ARG A 447 -54.29 33.02 -17.13
CA ARG A 447 -55.66 32.63 -16.79
C ARG A 447 -55.89 31.11 -16.83
N LEU A 448 -55.02 30.37 -17.53
CA LEU A 448 -55.08 28.91 -17.64
C LEU A 448 -54.22 28.19 -16.59
N MET A 449 -53.06 28.76 -16.21
CA MET A 449 -52.03 28.07 -15.41
C MET A 449 -51.53 28.86 -14.18
N GLY A 450 -51.96 30.12 -14.00
CA GLY A 450 -51.33 31.05 -13.05
C GLY A 450 -51.49 30.72 -11.56
N SER A 451 -52.61 30.11 -11.15
CA SER A 451 -52.85 29.74 -9.73
C SER A 451 -52.02 28.54 -9.26
N HIS A 452 -51.62 27.65 -10.17
CA HIS A 452 -51.01 26.36 -9.84
C HIS A 452 -49.50 26.30 -10.08
N ALA A 453 -48.90 27.33 -10.68
CA ALA A 453 -47.48 27.33 -11.04
C ALA A 453 -46.54 27.35 -9.81
N VAL A 454 -46.88 28.11 -8.76
CA VAL A 454 -46.04 28.22 -7.54
C VAL A 454 -46.05 26.93 -6.71
N PRO A 455 -47.21 26.28 -6.44
CA PRO A 455 -47.24 24.98 -5.76
C PRO A 455 -46.50 23.86 -6.53
N VAL A 456 -46.54 23.89 -7.87
CA VAL A 456 -45.78 22.94 -8.70
C VAL A 456 -44.28 23.20 -8.61
N LEU A 457 -43.85 24.47 -8.60
CA LEU A 457 -42.45 24.81 -8.33
C LEU A 457 -41.99 24.26 -6.98
N SER A 458 -42.79 24.42 -5.93
CA SER A 458 -42.50 23.85 -4.61
C SER A 458 -42.37 22.32 -4.66
N THR A 459 -43.27 21.67 -5.39
CA THR A 459 -43.27 20.20 -5.56
C THR A 459 -42.04 19.71 -6.32
N LEU A 460 -41.73 20.34 -7.44
CA LEU A 460 -40.56 20.02 -8.25
C LEU A 460 -39.25 20.24 -7.46
N THR A 461 -39.18 21.33 -6.69
CA THR A 461 -38.02 21.65 -5.83
C THR A 461 -37.83 20.57 -4.76
N PHE A 462 -38.92 20.08 -4.16
CA PHE A 462 -38.88 19.02 -3.16
C PHE A 462 -38.45 17.65 -3.71
N LEU A 463 -38.97 17.26 -4.87
CA LEU A 463 -38.54 16.03 -5.55
C LEU A 463 -37.08 16.11 -5.98
N SER A 464 -36.70 17.26 -6.56
CA SER A 464 -35.33 17.57 -6.95
C SER A 464 -34.36 17.51 -5.76
N TYR A 465 -34.78 18.03 -4.60
CA TYR A 465 -33.98 18.00 -3.38
C TYR A 465 -33.54 16.59 -3.01
N THR A 466 -34.45 15.60 -3.02
CA THR A 466 -34.07 14.24 -2.64
C THR A 466 -33.11 13.60 -3.63
N LYS A 467 -33.31 13.85 -4.93
CA LYS A 467 -32.37 13.41 -5.97
C LYS A 467 -30.99 14.05 -5.80
N LEU A 468 -30.92 15.36 -5.54
CA LEU A 468 -29.68 16.08 -5.31
C LEU A 468 -28.95 15.59 -4.05
N VAL A 469 -29.65 15.41 -2.93
CA VAL A 469 -29.06 14.86 -1.69
C VAL A 469 -28.49 13.47 -1.93
N ARG A 470 -29.21 12.58 -2.61
CA ARG A 470 -28.72 11.24 -2.96
C ARG A 470 -27.44 11.31 -3.81
N THR A 471 -27.44 12.16 -4.83
CA THR A 471 -26.29 12.39 -5.72
C THR A 471 -25.08 12.93 -4.95
N ILE A 472 -25.29 13.90 -4.04
CA ILE A 472 -24.24 14.46 -3.17
C ILE A 472 -23.67 13.38 -2.26
N VAL A 473 -24.51 12.59 -1.60
CA VAL A 473 -24.03 11.50 -0.72
C VAL A 473 -23.16 10.52 -1.51
N ILE A 474 -23.58 10.15 -2.72
CA ILE A 474 -22.81 9.27 -3.61
C ILE A 474 -21.44 9.86 -3.97
N VAL A 475 -21.37 11.16 -4.27
CA VAL A 475 -20.11 11.85 -4.58
C VAL A 475 -19.21 11.98 -3.35
N LEU A 476 -19.77 12.32 -2.20
CA LEU A 476 -19.00 12.54 -0.97
C LEU A 476 -18.57 11.23 -0.28
N HIS A 477 -19.14 10.09 -0.67
CA HIS A 477 -18.84 8.82 -0.02
C HIS A 477 -17.43 8.33 -0.36
N LYS A 478 -16.59 8.24 0.68
CA LYS A 478 -15.21 7.73 0.62
C LYS A 478 -15.16 6.25 0.99
N ARG A 479 -14.24 5.51 0.36
CA ARG A 479 -13.89 4.14 0.74
C ARG A 479 -12.38 4.03 0.98
N GLU A 480 -11.98 3.55 2.14
CA GLU A 480 -10.58 3.26 2.44
C GLU A 480 -10.28 1.80 2.08
N VAL A 481 -9.16 1.59 1.38
CA VAL A 481 -8.70 0.28 0.92
C VAL A 481 -7.27 0.08 1.40
N THR A 482 -6.99 -1.10 1.97
CA THR A 482 -5.63 -1.47 2.36
C THR A 482 -4.87 -2.09 1.19
N LEU A 483 -3.61 -1.67 1.02
CA LEU A 483 -2.68 -2.16 0.02
C LEU A 483 -1.57 -2.93 0.73
N HIS A 484 -1.29 -4.13 0.23
CA HIS A 484 -0.16 -4.94 0.65
C HIS A 484 0.92 -4.88 -0.44
N CYS A 485 1.99 -4.13 -0.18
CA CYS A 485 3.09 -3.95 -1.11
C CYS A 485 4.29 -4.84 -0.72
N THR A 486 5.11 -5.20 -1.70
CA THR A 486 6.32 -6.04 -1.56
C THR A 486 7.37 -5.49 -0.59
N ASN A 487 7.42 -4.18 -0.35
CA ASN A 487 8.41 -3.52 0.51
C ASN A 487 7.97 -3.42 2.00
N GLU A 488 7.22 -4.40 2.50
CA GLU A 488 6.67 -4.50 3.88
C GLU A 488 5.75 -3.35 4.34
N SER A 489 5.56 -2.29 3.55
CA SER A 489 4.65 -1.21 3.88
C SER A 489 3.20 -1.57 3.53
N VAL A 490 2.36 -1.80 4.56
CA VAL A 490 0.90 -1.72 4.41
C VAL A 490 0.54 -0.25 4.20
N ARG A 491 -0.08 0.09 3.07
CA ARG A 491 -0.49 1.46 2.72
C ARG A 491 -2.00 1.52 2.60
N SER A 492 -2.65 2.50 3.23
CA SER A 492 -4.07 2.78 2.98
C SER A 492 -4.23 3.82 1.88
N VAL A 493 -5.20 3.61 0.99
CA VAL A 493 -5.58 4.57 -0.06
C VAL A 493 -7.08 4.85 0.02
N SER A 494 -7.43 6.13 -0.06
CA SER A 494 -8.81 6.61 -0.09
C SER A 494 -9.31 6.73 -1.53
N LEU A 495 -10.37 6.00 -1.84
CA LEU A 495 -10.95 5.86 -3.17
C LEU A 495 -12.41 6.31 -3.19
N TRP A 496 -12.89 6.74 -4.35
CA TRP A 496 -14.29 7.12 -4.52
C TRP A 496 -15.22 5.89 -4.58
N TYR A 497 -16.36 5.95 -3.87
CA TYR A 497 -17.22 4.80 -3.66
C TYR A 497 -18.00 4.33 -4.89
N GLU A 498 -18.49 5.17 -5.79
CA GLU A 498 -19.38 4.66 -6.85
C GLU A 498 -18.65 4.33 -8.17
N ASP A 499 -17.61 5.10 -8.50
CA ASP A 499 -16.69 4.82 -9.62
C ASP A 499 -15.53 3.95 -9.15
N HIS A 500 -15.91 2.92 -8.39
CA HIS A 500 -15.11 2.04 -7.56
C HIS A 500 -13.65 1.85 -8.06
N PRO A 501 -12.75 1.79 -7.07
CA PRO A 501 -11.33 2.15 -6.99
C PRO A 501 -10.50 2.82 -8.10
N ASN A 502 -10.96 3.15 -9.30
CA ASN A 502 -10.03 3.63 -10.35
C ASN A 502 -9.55 5.07 -10.13
N VAL A 503 -10.36 5.90 -9.45
CA VAL A 503 -10.07 7.31 -9.22
C VAL A 503 -9.87 7.59 -7.72
N GLU A 504 -8.80 8.30 -7.39
CA GLU A 504 -8.51 8.68 -6.00
C GLU A 504 -9.51 9.73 -5.47
N TYR A 505 -9.89 9.59 -4.20
CA TYR A 505 -10.87 10.49 -3.57
C TYR A 505 -10.37 11.94 -3.55
N ALA A 506 -11.24 12.87 -3.93
CA ALA A 506 -10.99 14.31 -4.01
C ALA A 506 -9.76 14.71 -4.86
N LYS A 507 -9.34 13.86 -5.81
CA LYS A 507 -8.21 14.11 -6.72
C LYS A 507 -8.63 14.00 -8.19
N GLU A 508 -7.76 14.46 -9.08
CA GLU A 508 -7.91 14.39 -10.53
C GLU A 508 -9.31 14.84 -11.00
N LYS A 509 -9.99 14.00 -11.80
CA LYS A 509 -11.34 14.24 -12.33
C LYS A 509 -12.39 14.36 -11.22
N HIS A 510 -12.23 13.64 -10.10
CA HIS A 510 -13.18 13.66 -8.99
C HIS A 510 -13.15 15.00 -8.23
N ALA A 511 -12.02 15.72 -8.22
CA ALA A 511 -11.91 17.00 -7.53
C ALA A 511 -12.96 18.03 -8.00
N GLY A 512 -13.22 18.09 -9.31
CA GLY A 512 -14.24 18.98 -9.88
C GLY A 512 -15.66 18.61 -9.45
N LEU A 513 -15.99 17.30 -9.49
CA LEU A 513 -17.30 16.80 -9.06
C LEU A 513 -17.52 17.01 -7.55
N PHE A 514 -16.49 16.76 -6.74
CA PHE A 514 -16.47 17.01 -5.30
C PHE A 514 -16.73 18.48 -4.97
N GLY A 515 -16.01 19.40 -5.62
CA GLY A 515 -16.21 20.84 -5.45
C GLY A 515 -17.62 21.28 -5.84
N PHE A 516 -18.16 20.75 -6.95
CA PHE A 516 -19.54 21.04 -7.36
C PHE A 516 -20.58 20.50 -6.38
N ALA A 517 -20.40 19.29 -5.87
CA ALA A 517 -21.29 18.72 -4.85
C ALA A 517 -21.32 19.58 -3.58
N LEU A 518 -20.16 20.03 -3.09
CA LEU A 518 -20.08 20.95 -1.95
C LEU A 518 -20.76 22.29 -2.24
N LEU A 519 -20.59 22.84 -3.44
CA LEU A 519 -21.27 24.07 -3.86
C LEU A 519 -22.80 23.88 -3.78
N VAL A 520 -23.35 22.81 -4.37
CA VAL A 520 -24.79 22.53 -4.29
C VAL A 520 -25.25 22.30 -2.84
N SER A 521 -24.43 21.64 -2.01
CA SER A 521 -24.73 21.48 -0.58
C SER A 521 -24.85 22.81 0.16
N VAL A 522 -23.89 23.71 -0.04
CA VAL A 522 -23.80 25.00 0.67
C VAL A 522 -24.82 26.02 0.17
N PHE A 523 -25.04 26.09 -1.14
CA PHE A 523 -25.91 27.12 -1.73
C PHE A 523 -27.36 26.69 -1.89
N PHE A 524 -27.67 25.39 -1.90
CA PHE A 524 -29.02 24.90 -2.10
C PHE A 524 -29.51 23.99 -0.97
N VAL A 525 -28.84 22.86 -0.71
CA VAL A 525 -29.36 21.85 0.25
C VAL A 525 -29.50 22.41 1.66
N ILE A 526 -28.43 22.99 2.22
CA ILE A 526 -28.42 23.52 3.58
C ILE A 526 -29.37 24.74 3.71
N PRO A 527 -29.33 25.75 2.82
CA PRO A 527 -30.25 26.88 2.91
C PRO A 527 -31.71 26.45 2.77
N TYR A 528 -32.02 25.51 1.88
CA TYR A 528 -33.40 25.05 1.67
C TYR A 528 -33.94 24.25 2.87
N THR A 529 -33.12 23.39 3.49
CA THR A 529 -33.55 22.68 4.71
C THR A 529 -33.76 23.63 5.88
N LEU A 530 -32.81 24.56 6.10
CA LEU A 530 -32.94 25.57 7.15
C LEU A 530 -34.15 26.48 6.90
N PHE A 531 -34.38 26.87 5.65
CA PHE A 531 -35.56 27.66 5.27
C PHE A 531 -36.84 26.97 5.69
N LEU A 532 -37.04 25.69 5.36
CA LEU A 532 -38.27 24.97 5.71
C LEU A 532 -38.38 24.61 7.19
N LEU A 533 -37.27 24.30 7.86
CA LEU A 533 -37.24 23.96 9.28
C LEU A 533 -37.50 25.18 10.16
N CYS A 534 -36.85 26.30 9.86
CA CYS A 534 -36.88 27.49 10.69
C CYS A 534 -37.96 28.50 10.27
N HIS A 535 -38.71 28.29 9.17
CA HIS A 535 -39.73 29.25 8.73
C HIS A 535 -40.75 29.65 9.80
N PRO A 536 -41.24 28.78 10.71
CA PRO A 536 -42.25 29.18 11.69
C PRO A 536 -41.66 30.16 12.72
N VAL A 537 -40.41 29.95 13.10
CA VAL A 537 -39.65 30.84 14.00
C VAL A 537 -39.33 32.16 13.30
N LEU A 538 -38.91 32.08 12.03
CA LEU A 538 -38.63 33.24 11.18
C LEU A 538 -39.88 34.09 10.97
N GLU A 539 -41.04 33.50 10.70
CA GLU A 539 -42.31 34.22 10.57
C GLU A 539 -42.73 34.90 11.88
N LYS A 540 -42.57 34.21 13.02
CA LYS A 540 -42.92 34.75 14.34
C LYS A 540 -41.99 35.90 14.80
N TYR A 541 -40.69 35.83 14.50
CA TYR A 541 -39.70 36.79 14.98
C TYR A 541 -39.44 37.94 13.98
N LEU A 542 -39.38 37.65 12.67
CA LEU A 542 -39.07 38.65 11.63
C LEU A 542 -40.29 39.48 11.21
N SER A 543 -41.52 39.05 11.51
CA SER A 543 -42.72 39.88 11.28
C SER A 543 -42.70 41.20 12.07
N HIS A 544 -41.90 41.30 13.13
CA HIS A 544 -41.73 42.50 13.94
C HIS A 544 -40.65 43.48 13.42
N LEU A 545 -39.84 43.07 12.44
CA LEU A 545 -38.71 43.85 11.88
C LEU A 545 -39.05 44.42 10.49
N LYS A 546 -39.17 45.76 10.39
CA LYS A 546 -39.49 46.49 9.13
C LYS A 546 -38.54 46.18 7.95
N LEU A 547 -37.30 45.72 8.22
CA LEU A 547 -36.30 45.39 7.19
C LEU A 547 -36.69 44.17 6.33
N PHE A 548 -37.55 43.27 6.84
CA PHE A 548 -37.89 42.00 6.21
C PHE A 548 -39.24 41.99 5.47
N LYS A 549 -39.70 43.15 4.96
CA LYS A 549 -40.95 43.24 4.16
C LYS A 549 -40.95 42.35 2.90
N SER A 550 -39.77 41.97 2.39
CA SER A 550 -39.63 41.02 1.28
C SER A 550 -39.95 39.57 1.66
N TRP A 551 -40.01 39.24 2.96
CA TRP A 551 -40.40 37.90 3.44
C TRP A 551 -41.82 37.52 3.01
N ASN A 552 -42.71 38.51 2.88
CA ASN A 552 -44.07 38.32 2.36
C ASN A 552 -44.10 37.79 0.92
N ARG A 553 -43.02 37.95 0.13
CA ARG A 553 -42.94 37.39 -1.23
C ARG A 553 -42.78 35.86 -1.24
N PHE A 554 -42.27 35.29 -0.14
CA PHE A 554 -42.09 33.85 0.01
C PHE A 554 -43.31 33.15 0.61
N LYS A 555 -44.29 33.91 1.11
CA LYS A 555 -45.51 33.37 1.71
C LYS A 555 -46.23 32.33 0.83
N PRO A 556 -46.42 32.55 -0.48
CA PRO A 556 -47.06 31.54 -1.35
C PRO A 556 -46.29 30.21 -1.45
N ILE A 557 -44.96 30.24 -1.31
CA ILE A 557 -44.11 29.05 -1.32
C ILE A 557 -44.22 28.31 0.02
N ILE A 558 -44.19 29.06 1.13
CA ILE A 558 -44.36 28.53 2.49
C ILE A 558 -45.74 27.88 2.63
N ASP A 559 -46.80 28.57 2.22
CA ASP A 559 -48.17 28.07 2.26
C ASP A 559 -48.33 26.79 1.42
N ALA A 560 -47.57 26.65 0.33
CA ALA A 560 -47.55 25.42 -0.47
C ALA A 560 -46.90 24.22 0.25
N TYR A 561 -46.10 24.42 1.30
CA TYR A 561 -45.53 23.32 2.11
C TYR A 561 -46.29 23.11 3.42
N SER A 562 -46.61 24.19 4.14
CA SER A 562 -47.16 24.14 5.50
C SER A 562 -48.67 24.45 5.58
N GLY A 563 -49.30 24.86 4.47
CA GLY A 563 -50.73 25.16 4.42
C GLY A 563 -51.71 24.09 4.94
N PRO A 564 -51.45 22.77 4.76
CA PRO A 564 -52.31 21.71 5.30
C PRO A 564 -52.03 21.34 6.77
N MET A 565 -51.04 21.96 7.42
CA MET A 565 -50.65 21.64 8.78
C MET A 565 -51.18 22.68 9.76
N LYS A 566 -51.50 22.25 10.99
CA LYS A 566 -51.80 23.19 12.08
C LYS A 566 -50.59 24.09 12.35
N ASP A 567 -50.85 25.30 12.84
CA ASP A 567 -49.83 26.34 13.08
C ASP A 567 -48.68 25.86 13.97
N GLU A 568 -48.96 24.99 14.94
CA GLU A 568 -47.97 24.38 15.84
C GLU A 568 -47.05 23.34 15.17
N TYR A 569 -47.49 22.69 14.08
CA TYR A 569 -46.73 21.64 13.39
C TYR A 569 -46.12 22.08 12.06
N ARG A 570 -46.13 23.39 11.75
CA ARG A 570 -45.60 23.90 10.48
C ARG A 570 -44.12 23.56 10.22
N PHE A 571 -43.33 23.24 11.25
CA PHE A 571 -41.91 22.83 11.09
C PHE A 571 -41.73 21.39 10.54
N TRP A 572 -42.79 20.58 10.54
CA TRP A 572 -42.73 19.15 10.18
C TRP A 572 -42.14 18.84 8.80
N PRO A 573 -42.42 19.60 7.71
CA PRO A 573 -41.81 19.36 6.41
C PRO A 573 -40.29 19.52 6.45
N GLY A 574 -39.78 20.49 7.23
CA GLY A 574 -38.35 20.67 7.45
C GLY A 574 -37.73 19.51 8.22
N LEU A 575 -38.42 19.01 9.27
CA LEU A 575 -37.98 17.84 10.03
C LEU A 575 -37.87 16.58 9.14
N LEU A 576 -38.83 16.38 8.24
CA LEU A 576 -38.79 15.27 7.28
C LEU A 576 -37.60 15.38 6.31
N LEU A 577 -37.19 16.60 5.92
CA LEU A 577 -35.99 16.80 5.11
C LEU A 577 -34.71 16.47 5.89
N VAL A 578 -34.64 16.83 7.17
CA VAL A 578 -33.54 16.46 8.07
C VAL A 578 -33.47 14.94 8.21
N ALA A 579 -34.61 14.28 8.44
CA ALA A 579 -34.67 12.82 8.50
C ALA A 579 -34.16 12.17 7.20
N ARG A 580 -34.46 12.75 6.03
CA ARG A 580 -33.91 12.27 4.74
C ARG A 580 -32.40 12.44 4.64
N ILE A 581 -31.83 13.55 5.12
CA ILE A 581 -30.36 13.72 5.16
C ILE A 581 -29.74 12.63 6.04
N LEU A 582 -30.28 12.41 7.24
CA LEU A 582 -29.80 11.40 8.17
C LEU A 582 -29.89 9.99 7.57
N LEU A 583 -31.04 9.62 7.00
CA LEU A 583 -31.26 8.33 6.34
C LEU A 583 -30.33 8.13 5.14
N SER A 584 -30.06 9.19 4.37
CA SER A 584 -29.13 9.12 3.24
C SER A 584 -27.70 8.86 3.69
N HIS A 585 -27.28 9.39 4.85
CA HIS A 585 -25.98 9.08 5.46
C HIS A 585 -25.94 7.67 6.06
N MET A 586 -27.06 7.16 6.61
CA MET A 586 -27.16 5.79 7.14
C MET A 586 -26.93 4.69 6.10
N LYS A 587 -27.07 5.01 4.81
CA LYS A 587 -26.64 4.14 3.70
C LYS A 587 -25.16 3.72 3.82
N CYS A 588 -24.32 4.57 4.44
CA CYS A 588 -22.92 4.29 4.72
C CYS A 588 -22.72 3.21 5.81
N TYR A 589 -23.72 2.94 6.65
CA TYR A 589 -23.72 1.85 7.63
C TYR A 589 -24.22 0.52 7.04
N GLY A 590 -24.31 0.38 5.72
CA GLY A 590 -24.64 -0.88 5.05
C GLY A 590 -23.77 -2.07 5.50
N ALA A 591 -22.55 -1.81 5.98
CA ALA A 591 -21.69 -2.82 6.62
C ALA A 591 -22.22 -3.31 7.98
N LEU A 592 -22.82 -2.41 8.77
CA LEU A 592 -23.44 -2.72 10.06
C LEU A 592 -24.78 -3.44 9.85
N ILE A 593 -25.56 -3.01 8.85
CA ILE A 593 -26.86 -3.60 8.50
C ILE A 593 -26.68 -5.02 7.92
N LYS A 594 -25.67 -5.27 7.08
CA LYS A 594 -25.34 -6.65 6.64
C LYS A 594 -24.90 -7.55 7.79
N LYS A 595 -24.14 -7.02 8.77
CA LYS A 595 -23.80 -7.77 9.99
C LYS A 595 -25.03 -8.05 10.86
N LEU A 596 -25.98 -7.12 10.93
CA LEU A 596 -27.22 -7.29 11.68
C LEU A 596 -28.15 -8.31 11.00
N PHE A 597 -28.38 -8.21 9.68
CA PHE A 597 -29.26 -9.15 8.96
C PHE A 597 -28.63 -10.54 8.76
N LYS A 598 -27.31 -10.64 8.56
CA LYS A 598 -26.62 -11.96 8.53
C LYS A 598 -26.65 -12.66 9.89
N LYS A 599 -26.76 -11.91 10.98
CA LYS A 599 -26.93 -12.46 12.34
C LYS A 599 -28.39 -12.82 12.65
N GLN A 600 -29.34 -12.21 11.94
CA GLN A 600 -30.77 -12.45 12.13
C GLN A 600 -31.28 -13.70 11.38
N ASP A 601 -30.59 -14.15 10.33
CA ASP A 601 -30.89 -15.44 9.67
C ASP A 601 -30.50 -16.67 10.54
N ASP A 602 -29.73 -16.47 11.63
CA ASP A 602 -29.28 -17.56 12.51
C ASP A 602 -29.93 -17.56 13.92
N ASP A 603 -30.64 -16.50 14.33
CA ASP A 603 -31.25 -16.40 15.66
C ASP A 603 -32.62 -15.69 15.60
N ASP A 604 -33.70 -16.45 15.48
CA ASP A 604 -35.06 -15.97 15.77
C ASP A 604 -35.43 -16.37 17.21
N PRO A 605 -35.85 -15.41 18.04
CA PRO A 605 -37.16 -15.58 18.64
C PRO A 605 -38.02 -14.32 18.48
N LEU A 606 -39.26 -14.61 18.07
CA LEU A 606 -40.45 -13.77 18.10
C LEU A 606 -40.51 -12.89 19.36
N LEU A 607 -40.30 -11.58 19.20
CA LEU A 607 -40.50 -10.59 20.26
C LEU A 607 -41.88 -9.92 20.05
N ASP A 608 -42.80 -10.32 20.92
CA ASP A 608 -44.08 -9.69 21.19
C ASP A 608 -43.83 -8.29 21.78
N VAL A 609 -44.25 -7.23 21.08
CA VAL A 609 -44.21 -5.86 21.58
C VAL A 609 -45.64 -5.33 21.64
N THR A 610 -46.23 -5.52 22.81
CA THR A 610 -47.44 -4.83 23.28
C THR A 610 -47.05 -3.45 23.80
N GLU A 611 -46.93 -2.47 22.90
CA GLU A 611 -47.01 -1.05 23.26
C GLU A 611 -48.12 -0.37 22.46
N SER A 612 -49.04 0.28 23.16
CA SER A 612 -50.14 1.05 22.58
C SER A 612 -49.63 2.36 21.99
N HIS A 613 -49.06 2.28 20.79
CA HIS A 613 -48.77 3.46 19.97
C HIS A 613 -50.07 3.93 19.30
N LEU A 614 -50.31 5.25 19.28
CA LEU A 614 -51.40 5.84 18.49
C LEU A 614 -51.30 5.32 17.05
N THR A 615 -52.42 4.84 16.51
CA THR A 615 -52.46 4.40 15.11
C THR A 615 -52.06 5.56 14.19
N VAL A 616 -51.47 5.25 13.03
CA VAL A 616 -51.03 6.25 12.04
C VAL A 616 -52.18 7.20 11.68
N ASP A 617 -53.42 6.71 11.67
CA ASP A 617 -54.62 7.52 11.43
C ASP A 617 -54.95 8.47 12.60
N GLN A 618 -54.77 8.05 13.85
CA GLN A 618 -54.90 8.93 15.02
C GLN A 618 -53.81 10.01 15.09
N GLN A 619 -52.56 9.67 14.73
CA GLN A 619 -51.48 10.65 14.65
C GLN A 619 -51.72 11.67 13.53
N ARG A 620 -52.21 11.20 12.37
CA ARG A 620 -52.59 12.04 11.24
C ARG A 620 -53.73 13.01 11.58
N GLY A 621 -54.75 12.55 12.29
CA GLY A 621 -55.88 13.39 12.73
C GLY A 621 -55.48 14.48 13.74
N ALA A 622 -54.40 14.27 14.51
CA ALA A 622 -53.87 15.30 15.40
C ALA A 622 -53.12 16.42 14.65
N MET A 623 -52.42 16.09 13.57
CA MET A 623 -51.52 17.01 12.85
C MET A 623 -52.19 17.77 11.68
N VAL A 624 -53.20 17.17 11.05
CA VAL A 624 -53.93 17.72 9.88
C VAL A 624 -55.32 18.17 10.33
N PRO A 625 -55.82 19.34 9.90
CA PRO A 625 -57.17 19.80 10.25
C PRO A 625 -58.24 18.79 9.82
N SER A 626 -59.24 18.58 10.67
CA SER A 626 -60.40 17.76 10.32
C SER A 626 -61.34 18.55 9.40
N SER A 627 -62.03 17.89 8.47
CA SER A 627 -63.06 18.52 7.63
C SER A 627 -64.25 19.08 8.43
N THR A 628 -64.30 18.85 9.75
CA THR A 628 -65.29 19.41 10.68
C THR A 628 -64.87 20.74 11.31
N ASP A 629 -63.63 21.21 11.12
CA ASP A 629 -63.13 22.45 11.75
C ASP A 629 -63.44 23.73 10.93
N TYR A 630 -64.19 23.58 9.83
CA TYR A 630 -64.70 24.67 8.99
C TYR A 630 -66.24 24.69 8.99
N PHE A 631 -66.84 24.84 10.17
CA PHE A 631 -68.20 25.36 10.33
C PHE A 631 -68.29 26.30 11.53
#